data_AF-A0A843HLQ1-F1
#
_entry.id   AF-A0A843HLQ1-F1
#
_cell.length_a   1.000
_cell.length_b   1.000
_cell.length_c   1.000
_cell.angle_alpha   90.00
_cell.angle_beta   90.00
_cell.angle_gamma   90.00
#
_symmetry.space_group_name_H-M   'P 1'
#
loop_
_entity.id
_entity.type
_entity.pdbx_description
1 polymer ?
#
loop_
_entity_poly.entity_id
_entity_poly.type
_entity_poly.pdbx_seq_one_letter_code
_entity_poly.pdbx_strand_id
1 'polypeptide(L)'
;MDYNAIATSLLAGMTGNNQTPVQQPKRGVITVAGLNEARSFNLNPGESIVLIDSNDDFFYIKECDDIGKSTTRSFKYEEIEIEEKTGSVSKKEFDKLSNDVKELKTMIKEIANGKHNSEKSA
;
A
#
# COMPACT_ATOMS: atom_id res chain seq x y z
N MET A 1 -32.28 6.57 -10.33
CA MET A 1 -31.86 5.36 -9.60
C MET A 1 -31.23 5.84 -8.31
N ASP A 2 -31.97 5.73 -7.21
CA ASP A 2 -31.62 6.32 -5.92
C ASP A 2 -30.99 5.23 -5.05
N TYR A 3 -29.69 5.35 -4.74
CA TYR A 3 -28.88 4.33 -4.06
C TYR A 3 -28.93 4.45 -2.52
N ASN A 4 -30.06 4.91 -1.96
CA ASN A 4 -30.26 5.07 -0.52
C ASN A 4 -31.36 4.19 0.07
N ALA A 5 -31.79 3.16 -0.66
CA ALA A 5 -32.92 2.31 -0.26
C ALA A 5 -32.51 0.94 0.29
N ILE A 6 -31.49 0.84 1.15
CA ILE A 6 -31.29 -0.39 1.97
C ILE A 6 -30.66 -0.02 3.31
N ALA A 7 -31.49 0.36 4.29
CA ALA A 7 -31.26 0.08 5.72
C ALA A 7 -32.42 0.62 6.58
N THR A 8 -33.67 0.28 6.21
CA THR A 8 -34.81 0.52 7.11
C THR A 8 -35.48 -0.81 7.42
N SER A 9 -35.37 -1.18 8.70
CA SER A 9 -36.24 -2.05 9.52
C SER A 9 -35.61 -3.35 10.03
N LEU A 10 -35.27 -3.35 11.33
CA LEU A 10 -35.46 -4.49 12.22
C LEU A 10 -35.69 -4.02 13.67
N LEU A 11 -36.86 -4.42 14.19
CA LEU A 11 -37.33 -4.55 15.58
C LEU A 11 -37.57 -3.29 16.44
N ALA A 12 -38.83 -2.85 16.43
CA ALA A 12 -39.50 -2.39 17.63
C ALA A 12 -40.15 -3.59 18.34
N GLY A 13 -39.66 -3.95 19.53
CA GLY A 13 -40.23 -5.01 20.34
C GLY A 13 -39.42 -5.38 21.58
N MET A 14 -39.78 -4.75 22.71
CA MET A 14 -39.65 -5.26 24.09
C MET A 14 -38.26 -5.23 24.77
N THR A 15 -38.04 -4.11 25.48
CA THR A 15 -37.42 -3.95 26.81
C THR A 15 -36.18 -4.77 27.17
N GLY A 16 -35.03 -4.08 27.19
CA GLY A 16 -33.82 -4.51 27.88
C GLY A 16 -32.73 -3.46 27.73
N ASN A 17 -32.53 -2.63 28.75
CA ASN A 17 -31.47 -1.62 28.78
C ASN A 17 -30.10 -2.30 28.68
N ASN A 18 -29.48 -2.21 27.51
CA ASN A 18 -28.04 -2.09 27.31
C ASN A 18 -27.84 -1.52 25.91
N GLN A 19 -27.91 -0.19 25.82
CA GLN A 19 -27.52 0.54 24.62
C GLN A 19 -26.01 0.41 24.46
N THR A 20 -25.56 -0.61 23.73
CA THR A 20 -24.25 -0.55 23.09
C THR A 20 -24.25 0.68 22.17
N PRO A 21 -23.22 1.54 22.23
CA PRO A 21 -23.17 2.70 21.36
C PRO A 21 -23.10 2.21 19.92
N VAL A 22 -24.18 2.39 19.17
CA VAL A 22 -24.21 2.21 17.72
C VAL A 22 -23.28 3.30 17.17
N GLN A 23 -22.04 2.93 16.84
CA GLN A 23 -21.09 3.82 16.21
C GLN A 23 -21.68 4.27 14.88
N GLN A 24 -22.11 5.54 14.81
CA GLN A 24 -22.48 6.18 13.56
C GLN A 24 -21.29 6.11 12.59
N PRO A 25 -21.50 5.89 11.28
CA PRO A 25 -20.43 5.89 10.32
C PRO A 25 -19.91 7.33 10.14
N LYS A 26 -18.98 7.73 11.01
CA LYS A 26 -18.11 8.85 10.72
C LYS A 26 -17.31 8.45 9.49
N ARG A 27 -17.41 9.23 8.42
CA ARG A 27 -16.47 9.18 7.29
C ARG A 27 -15.05 9.28 7.87
N GLY A 28 -14.40 8.13 8.03
CA GLY A 28 -13.21 8.00 8.86
C GLY A 28 -12.79 6.54 9.00
N VAL A 29 -11.56 6.37 9.42
CA VAL A 29 -10.97 5.06 9.73
C VAL A 29 -11.64 4.50 10.98
N ILE A 30 -12.05 3.23 10.95
CA ILE A 30 -12.58 2.54 12.12
C ILE A 30 -11.41 2.13 13.01
N THR A 31 -11.48 2.52 14.28
CA THR A 31 -10.46 2.22 15.28
C THR A 31 -11.00 1.27 16.34
N VAL A 32 -10.13 0.47 16.93
CA VAL A 32 -10.44 -0.51 17.99
C VAL A 32 -9.36 -0.48 19.07
N ALA A 33 -9.73 -0.74 20.30
CA ALA A 33 -8.80 -0.84 21.42
C ALA A 33 -8.26 -2.27 21.56
N GLY A 34 -7.34 -2.67 20.66
CA GLY A 34 -6.73 -3.99 20.72
C GLY A 34 -7.44 -5.10 19.93
N LEU A 35 -6.75 -6.24 19.87
CA LEU A 35 -7.19 -7.45 19.17
C LEU A 35 -8.54 -8.01 19.67
N ASN A 36 -8.86 -7.83 20.95
CA ASN A 36 -10.12 -8.33 21.51
C ASN A 36 -11.32 -7.61 20.89
N GLU A 37 -11.28 -6.29 20.79
CA GLU A 37 -12.34 -5.51 20.14
C GLU A 37 -12.36 -5.77 18.63
N ALA A 38 -11.20 -5.93 17.99
CA ALA A 38 -11.12 -6.34 16.59
C ALA A 38 -11.83 -7.68 16.33
N ARG A 39 -11.64 -8.67 17.21
CA ARG A 39 -12.31 -9.98 17.14
C ARG A 39 -13.80 -9.91 17.44
N SER A 40 -14.25 -8.97 18.26
CA SER A 40 -15.67 -8.78 18.58
C SER A 40 -16.41 -7.91 17.56
N PHE A 41 -15.72 -7.23 16.65
CA PHE A 41 -16.33 -6.41 15.61
C PHE A 41 -17.23 -7.24 14.68
N ASN A 42 -18.49 -6.86 14.51
CA ASN A 42 -19.44 -7.64 13.71
C ASN A 42 -19.34 -7.33 12.23
N LEU A 43 -19.40 -8.37 11.40
CA LEU A 43 -19.43 -8.29 9.94
C LEU A 43 -20.60 -9.13 9.42
N ASN A 44 -21.23 -8.66 8.35
CA ASN A 44 -22.17 -9.48 7.59
C ASN A 44 -21.41 -10.54 6.78
N PRO A 45 -22.06 -11.66 6.39
CA PRO A 45 -21.46 -12.63 5.48
C PRO A 45 -20.96 -11.98 4.18
N GLY A 46 -19.75 -12.35 3.76
CA GLY A 46 -19.08 -11.80 2.58
C GLY A 46 -18.36 -10.46 2.78
N GLU A 47 -18.37 -9.89 3.99
CA GLU A 47 -17.69 -8.61 4.27
C GLU A 47 -16.22 -8.79 4.70
N SER A 48 -15.41 -7.77 4.38
CA SER A 48 -14.04 -7.62 4.86
C SER A 48 -13.81 -6.17 5.28
N ILE A 49 -13.09 -5.97 6.39
CA ILE A 49 -12.79 -4.65 6.93
C ILE A 49 -11.39 -4.57 7.51
N VAL A 50 -10.81 -3.38 7.45
CA VAL A 50 -9.57 -3.01 8.14
C VAL A 50 -9.93 -2.21 9.38
N LEU A 51 -9.38 -2.61 10.54
CA LEU A 51 -9.54 -1.95 11.83
C LEU A 51 -8.17 -1.48 12.31
N ILE A 52 -8.03 -0.21 12.66
CA ILE A 52 -6.77 0.34 13.19
C ILE A 52 -6.77 0.24 14.71
N ASP A 53 -5.68 -0.25 15.30
CA ASP A 53 -5.52 -0.24 16.75
C ASP A 53 -5.28 1.20 17.24
N SER A 54 -6.00 1.62 18.27
CA SER A 54 -5.84 2.95 18.86
C SER A 54 -4.72 3.03 19.90
N ASN A 55 -4.19 1.89 20.36
CA ASN A 55 -3.21 1.84 21.45
C ASN A 55 -1.80 1.43 20.99
N ASP A 56 -1.70 0.64 19.93
CA ASP A 56 -0.45 0.06 19.44
C ASP A 56 -0.32 0.18 17.92
N ASP A 57 0.88 -0.06 17.36
CA ASP A 57 1.14 0.01 15.91
C ASP A 57 0.67 -1.25 15.16
N PHE A 58 -0.60 -1.61 15.35
CA PHE A 58 -1.24 -2.72 14.68
C PHE A 58 -2.46 -2.28 13.87
N PHE A 59 -2.69 -2.97 12.76
CA PHE A 59 -4.01 -3.03 12.14
C PHE A 59 -4.46 -4.47 12.03
N TYR A 60 -5.78 -4.64 12.01
CA TYR A 60 -6.43 -5.92 11.91
C TYR A 60 -7.23 -6.00 10.63
N ILE A 61 -7.11 -7.13 9.93
CA ILE A 61 -8.03 -7.47 8.84
C ILE A 61 -9.02 -8.47 9.41
N LYS A 62 -10.30 -8.12 9.40
CA LYS A 62 -11.37 -9.03 9.74
C LYS A 62 -12.18 -9.35 8.48
N GLU A 63 -12.37 -10.64 8.23
CA GLU A 63 -13.10 -11.17 7.08
C GLU A 63 -14.18 -12.12 7.59
N CYS A 64 -15.37 -12.06 6.98
CA CYS A 64 -16.46 -13.00 7.20
C CYS A 64 -16.78 -13.67 5.86
N ASP A 65 -16.69 -14.99 5.79
CA ASP A 65 -17.08 -15.70 4.58
C ASP A 65 -18.61 -15.69 4.37
N ASP A 66 -19.06 -16.17 3.21
CA ASP A 66 -20.49 -16.19 2.85
C ASP A 66 -21.33 -17.11 3.76
N ILE A 67 -20.69 -17.98 4.55
CA ILE A 67 -21.35 -18.89 5.50
C ILE A 67 -21.26 -18.38 6.95
N GLY A 68 -20.72 -17.18 7.17
CA GLY A 68 -20.71 -16.50 8.47
C GLY A 68 -19.51 -16.82 9.36
N LYS A 69 -18.51 -17.56 8.88
CA LYS A 69 -17.28 -17.80 9.64
C LYS A 69 -16.37 -16.57 9.53
N SER A 70 -16.08 -15.97 10.68
CA SER A 70 -15.16 -14.84 10.75
C SER A 70 -13.73 -15.25 11.09
N THR A 71 -12.77 -14.54 10.50
CA THR A 71 -11.34 -14.66 10.81
C THR A 71 -10.73 -13.27 11.02
N THR A 72 -9.75 -13.17 11.91
CA THR A 72 -9.06 -11.91 12.20
C THR A 72 -7.55 -12.14 12.12
N ARG A 73 -6.87 -11.38 11.26
CA ARG A 73 -5.42 -11.37 11.09
C ARG A 73 -4.85 -10.06 11.63
N SER A 74 -3.66 -10.12 12.24
CA SER A 74 -3.00 -8.95 12.82
C SER A 74 -1.75 -8.62 12.03
N PHE A 75 -1.50 -7.33 11.82
CA PHE A 75 -0.34 -6.82 11.10
C PHE A 75 0.27 -5.68 11.90
N LYS A 76 1.58 -5.73 12.09
CA LYS A 76 2.32 -4.61 12.68
C LYS A 76 2.70 -3.64 11.57
N TYR A 77 2.55 -2.35 11.82
CA TYR A 77 3.08 -1.31 10.95
C TYR A 77 4.16 -0.51 11.67
N GLU A 78 4.94 0.22 10.89
CA GLU A 78 5.83 1.25 11.39
C GLU A 78 5.72 2.45 10.47
N GLU A 79 5.93 3.64 11.02
CA GLU A 79 6.04 4.83 10.20
C GLU A 79 7.33 4.75 9.37
N ILE A 80 7.19 4.99 8.07
CA ILE A 80 8.32 5.09 7.15
C ILE A 80 8.33 6.52 6.64
N GLU A 81 9.39 7.24 6.96
CA GLU A 81 9.67 8.51 6.31
C GLU A 81 10.01 8.21 4.84
N ILE A 82 9.10 8.59 3.94
CA ILE A 82 9.38 8.55 2.51
C ILE A 82 10.26 9.76 2.20
N GLU A 83 11.58 9.58 2.28
CA GLU A 83 12.48 10.48 1.54
C GLU A 83 12.12 10.35 0.06
N GLU A 84 11.61 11.43 -0.54
CA GLU A 84 11.48 11.51 -2.00
C GLU A 84 12.86 11.18 -2.58
N LYS A 85 13.02 9.99 -3.16
CA LYS A 85 14.25 9.61 -3.86
C LYS A 85 14.41 10.56 -5.05
N THR A 86 15.13 11.64 -4.83
CA THR A 86 15.65 12.55 -5.85
C THR A 86 16.68 11.88 -6.77
N GLY A 87 17.01 10.60 -6.54
CA GLY A 87 17.96 9.80 -7.32
C GLY A 87 17.37 9.03 -8.51
N SER A 88 16.26 9.47 -9.10
CA SER A 88 15.73 8.84 -10.32
C SER A 88 16.37 9.51 -11.54
N VAL A 89 17.38 8.89 -12.14
CA VAL A 89 17.92 9.34 -13.44
C VAL A 89 16.83 9.18 -14.50
N SER A 90 16.45 10.26 -15.17
CA SER A 90 15.47 10.20 -16.24
C SER A 90 15.99 9.34 -17.40
N LYS A 91 15.08 8.69 -18.13
CA LYS A 91 15.45 7.91 -19.33
C LYS A 91 16.28 8.73 -20.32
N LYS A 92 16.00 10.04 -20.42
CA LYS A 92 16.75 10.97 -21.27
C LYS A 92 18.21 11.15 -20.83
N GLU A 93 18.44 11.26 -19.52
CA GLU A 93 19.80 11.37 -18.96
C GLU A 93 20.57 10.06 -19.13
N PHE A 94 19.90 8.92 -18.97
CA PHE A 94 20.49 7.61 -19.23
C PHE A 94 20.84 7.43 -20.72
N ASP A 95 19.93 7.81 -21.63
CA ASP A 95 20.15 7.71 -23.07
C ASP A 95 21.32 8.59 -23.52
N LYS A 96 21.42 9.80 -22.96
CA LYS A 96 22.56 10.70 -23.20
C LYS A 96 23.88 10.06 -22.73
N LEU A 97 23.93 9.58 -21.49
CA LEU A 97 25.13 8.94 -20.94
C LEU A 97 25.54 7.70 -21.76
N SER A 98 24.58 6.89 -22.19
CA SER A 98 24.81 5.73 -23.06
C SER A 98 25.45 6.12 -24.39
N ASN A 99 25.03 7.24 -24.99
CA ASN A 99 25.62 7.74 -26.23
C ASN A 99 27.03 8.28 -26.01
N ASP A 100 27.25 9.07 -24.96
CA ASP A 100 28.58 9.61 -24.60
C ASP A 100 29.60 8.46 -24.38
N VAL A 101 29.19 7.38 -23.70
CA VAL A 101 30.03 6.19 -23.49
C VAL A 101 30.35 5.45 -24.80
N LYS A 102 29.40 5.39 -25.74
CA LYS A 102 29.65 4.76 -27.06
C LYS A 102 30.64 5.57 -27.88
N GLU A 103 30.51 6.88 -27.88
CA GLU A 103 31.40 7.80 -28.59
C GLU A 103 32.84 7.69 -28.05
N LEU A 104 33.01 7.73 -26.73
CA LEU A 104 34.31 7.55 -26.09
C LEU A 104 34.97 6.21 -26.45
N LYS A 105 34.19 5.12 -26.49
CA LYS A 105 34.70 3.81 -26.90
C LYS A 105 35.20 3.80 -28.35
N THR A 106 34.54 4.51 -29.25
CA THR A 106 34.96 4.64 -30.65
C THR A 106 36.26 5.43 -30.74
N MET A 107 36.35 6.58 -30.07
CA MET A 107 37.58 7.40 -30.04
C MET A 107 38.77 6.63 -29.48
N ILE A 108 38.59 5.86 -28.41
CA ILE A 108 39.66 5.02 -27.84
C ILE A 108 40.16 3.98 -28.84
N LYS A 109 39.25 3.35 -29.60
CA LYS A 109 39.63 2.38 -30.64
C LYS A 109 40.41 3.04 -31.78
N GLU A 110 40.00 4.22 -32.22
CA GLU A 110 40.69 4.97 -33.28
C GLU A 110 42.09 5.39 -32.84
N ILE A 111 42.25 5.85 -31.60
CA ILE A 111 43.57 6.19 -31.03
C ILE A 111 44.46 4.94 -30.91
N ALA A 112 43.89 3.81 -30.46
CA ALA A 112 44.62 2.55 -30.37
C ALA A 112 45.07 2.03 -31.75
N ASN A 113 44.24 2.20 -32.78
CA ASN A 113 44.55 1.79 -34.15
C ASN A 113 45.48 2.79 -34.88
N GLY A 114 45.40 4.08 -34.55
CA GLY A 114 46.24 5.13 -35.13
C GLY A 114 47.72 5.05 -34.71
N LYS A 115 48.02 4.46 -33.54
CA LYS A 115 49.41 4.23 -33.10
C LYS A 115 50.14 3.13 -33.89
N HIS A 116 49.45 2.31 -34.68
CA HIS A 116 50.09 1.21 -35.40
C HIS A 116 50.70 1.60 -36.77
N ASN A 117 50.45 2.82 -37.27
CA ASN A 117 50.85 3.23 -38.62
C ASN A 117 52.02 4.24 -38.67
N SER A 118 52.60 4.67 -37.55
CA SER A 118 53.70 5.64 -37.52
C SER A 118 55.10 5.06 -37.29
N GLU A 119 55.26 3.74 -37.08
CA GLU A 119 56.57 3.11 -36.79
C GLU A 119 57.14 2.25 -37.94
N LYS A 120 56.56 2.27 -39.14
CA LYS A 120 57.03 1.47 -40.30
C LYS A 120 57.59 2.27 -41.49
N SER A 121 58.16 3.45 -41.25
CA SER A 121 58.98 4.14 -42.25
C SER A 121 60.18 4.80 -41.59
N ALA A 122 61.23 4.01 -41.39
CA ALA A 122 62.62 4.44 -41.29
C ALA A 122 63.53 3.30 -41.76
#